data_AF-A0A7W8QM74-F1
#
_entry.id   AF-A0A7W8QM74-F1
#
_cell.length_a   1.000
_cell.length_b   1.000
_cell.length_c   1.000
_cell.angle_alpha   90.00
_cell.angle_beta   90.00
_cell.angle_gamma   90.00
#
_symmetry.space_group_name_H-M   'P 1'
#
loop_
_entity.id
_entity.type
_entity.pdbx_description
1 polymer ?
#
loop_
_entity_poly.entity_id
_entity_poly.type
_entity_poly.pdbx_seq_one_letter_code
_entity_poly.pdbx_strand_id
1 'polypeptide(L)'
;MRTSTGTWTQITATEVHRADDQQVHNLTVDDLHTYYVTPAPQNDLLTHNEARNDDCRFTAEQWADRIDDDGIEHSLSRHSPDGEAYREGKDSVWSGDVDEKRLQDLVNATENETGKIQRNPREDVVEFAMDAGSTIGKTPNGDYTSKYTVIRDYWSGDLITAHPGPPVRPD
;
A
#
# COMPACT_ATOMS: atom_id res chain seq x y z
N MET A 1 0.44 14.58 8.61
CA MET A 1 1.19 15.63 7.89
C MET A 1 2.55 15.81 8.56
N ARG A 2 3.61 16.23 7.86
CA ARG A 2 4.96 16.40 8.44
C ARG A 2 5.49 17.83 8.21
N THR A 3 6.04 18.48 9.24
CA THR A 3 6.60 19.84 9.16
C THR A 3 7.99 19.84 8.52
N SER A 4 8.51 21.03 8.18
CA SER A 4 9.90 21.20 7.72
C SER A 4 10.98 20.74 8.71
N THR A 5 10.66 20.64 10.01
CA THR A 5 11.54 20.07 11.04
C THR A 5 11.39 18.56 11.21
N GLY A 6 10.57 17.90 10.39
CA GLY A 6 10.36 16.47 10.45
C GLY A 6 9.37 15.99 11.53
N THR A 7 8.61 16.90 12.14
CA THR A 7 7.62 16.60 13.19
C THR A 7 6.28 16.21 12.56
N TRP A 8 5.59 15.23 13.15
CA TRP A 8 4.23 14.87 12.74
C TRP A 8 3.20 15.85 13.30
N THR A 9 2.31 16.33 12.44
CA THR A 9 1.14 17.14 12.77
C THR A 9 -0.13 16.35 12.48
N GLN A 10 -1.06 16.40 13.43
CA GLN A 10 -2.40 15.82 13.33
C GLN A 10 -3.34 16.80 12.61
N ILE A 11 -4.13 16.28 11.67
CA ILE A 11 -5.27 16.98 11.09
C ILE A 11 -6.47 16.75 12.01
N THR A 12 -7.04 17.82 12.55
CA THR A 12 -8.16 17.73 13.51
C THR A 12 -9.53 17.90 12.86
N ALA A 13 -9.59 18.55 11.70
CA ALA A 13 -10.80 18.75 10.92
C ALA A 13 -10.45 19.08 9.46
N THR A 14 -11.39 18.83 8.56
CA THR A 14 -11.36 19.31 7.18
C THR A 14 -12.73 19.89 6.81
N GLU A 15 -12.74 20.93 5.98
CA GLU A 15 -13.96 21.57 5.49
C GLU A 15 -13.90 21.68 3.96
N VAL A 16 -15.02 21.42 3.30
CA VAL A 16 -15.13 21.62 1.84
C VAL A 16 -15.44 23.09 1.60
N HIS A 17 -14.53 23.79 0.92
CA HIS A 17 -14.74 25.17 0.48
C HIS A 17 -14.95 25.25 -1.02
N ARG A 18 -16.00 25.94 -1.46
CA ARG A 18 -16.29 26.17 -2.88
C ARG A 18 -16.08 27.65 -3.20
N ALA A 19 -15.12 27.93 -4.08
CA ALA A 19 -14.83 29.27 -4.56
C ALA A 19 -14.67 29.21 -6.08
N ASP A 20 -15.72 29.59 -6.81
CA ASP A 20 -15.84 29.32 -8.25
C ASP A 20 -14.81 30.10 -9.10
N ASP A 21 -14.32 31.24 -8.61
CA ASP A 21 -13.36 32.10 -9.30
C ASP A 21 -11.97 32.13 -8.63
N GLN A 22 -11.68 31.18 -7.74
CA GLN A 22 -10.38 31.13 -7.06
C GLN A 22 -9.33 30.49 -7.96
N GLN A 23 -8.31 31.25 -8.34
CA GLN A 23 -7.15 30.71 -9.02
C GLN A 23 -6.30 29.88 -8.06
N VAL A 24 -5.94 28.67 -8.48
CA VAL A 24 -5.04 27.75 -7.78
C VAL A 24 -3.78 27.53 -8.62
N HIS A 25 -2.65 27.31 -7.95
CA HIS A 25 -1.34 27.15 -8.58
C HIS A 25 -0.67 25.86 -8.07
N ASN A 26 0.09 25.21 -8.94
CA ASN A 26 0.97 24.10 -8.59
C ASN A 26 2.37 24.35 -9.18
N LEU A 27 3.42 23.79 -8.57
CA LEU A 27 4.81 23.98 -8.98
C LEU A 27 5.42 22.68 -9.49
N THR A 28 5.82 22.60 -10.76
CA THR A 28 6.60 21.46 -11.27
C THR A 28 8.03 21.47 -10.69
N VAL A 29 8.42 20.36 -10.08
CA VAL A 29 9.62 20.09 -9.28
C VAL A 29 9.99 18.66 -9.62
N ASP A 30 11.15 18.49 -10.23
CA ASP A 30 11.67 17.18 -10.64
C ASP A 30 12.17 16.37 -9.42
N ASP A 31 12.32 15.06 -9.61
CA ASP A 31 12.83 14.09 -8.63
C ASP A 31 11.92 13.87 -7.42
N LEU A 32 12.12 14.60 -6.32
CA LEU A 32 11.40 14.37 -5.06
C LEU A 32 9.91 14.73 -5.12
N HIS A 33 9.46 15.34 -6.22
CA HIS A 33 8.07 15.74 -6.47
C HIS A 33 7.39 16.39 -5.25
N THR A 34 8.13 17.18 -4.47
CA THR A 34 7.65 17.83 -3.26
C THR A 34 8.20 19.25 -3.13
N TYR A 35 7.42 20.15 -2.54
CA TYR A 35 7.82 21.52 -2.24
C TYR A 35 7.16 22.02 -0.95
N TYR A 36 7.77 23.03 -0.33
CA TYR A 36 7.21 23.67 0.87
C TYR A 36 6.25 24.80 0.50
N VAL A 37 5.10 24.86 1.18
CA VAL A 37 4.17 25.99 1.15
C VAL A 37 4.05 26.57 2.55
N THR A 38 4.08 27.90 2.65
CA THR A 38 4.01 28.64 3.92
C THR A 38 2.66 29.37 4.03
N PRO A 39 1.57 28.71 4.50
CA PRO A 39 0.27 29.36 4.70
C PRO A 39 0.25 30.37 5.85
N ALA A 40 1.16 30.25 6.82
CA ALA A 40 1.29 31.15 7.95
C ALA A 40 2.76 31.22 8.42
N PRO A 41 3.19 32.30 9.10
CA PRO A 41 4.55 32.39 9.62
C PRO A 41 4.90 31.15 10.46
N GLN A 42 6.03 30.52 10.17
CA GLN A 42 6.57 29.35 10.87
C GLN A 42 5.85 28.01 10.64
N ASN A 43 4.90 27.94 9.71
CA ASN A 43 4.15 26.72 9.41
C ASN A 43 4.42 26.23 7.98
N ASP A 44 5.64 25.81 7.71
CA ASP A 44 5.96 25.23 6.40
C ASP A 44 5.37 23.82 6.30
N LEU A 45 4.54 23.62 5.27
CA LEU A 45 3.92 22.35 4.94
C LEU A 45 4.63 21.74 3.74
N LEU A 46 5.09 20.50 3.89
CA LEU A 46 5.59 19.72 2.77
C LEU A 46 4.40 19.25 1.92
N THR A 47 4.39 19.66 0.65
CA THR A 47 3.31 19.43 -0.32
C THR A 47 3.84 18.59 -1.47
N HIS A 48 3.01 17.69 -2.01
CA HIS A 48 3.36 16.88 -3.17
C HIS A 48 2.97 17.58 -4.48
N ASN A 49 3.71 17.29 -5.53
CA ASN A 49 3.59 17.89 -6.85
C ASN A 49 3.23 16.89 -7.95
N GLU A 50 3.21 15.60 -7.68
CA GLU A 50 3.04 14.66 -8.78
C GLU A 50 1.71 14.90 -9.52
N ALA A 51 1.90 15.33 -10.77
CA ALA A 51 0.92 15.36 -11.81
C ALA A 51 1.37 14.32 -12.82
N ARG A 52 1.44 13.05 -12.41
CA ARG A 52 1.36 12.00 -13.42
C ARG A 52 -0.08 12.02 -13.89
N ASN A 53 -0.26 12.70 -15.02
CA ASN A 53 -1.42 12.68 -15.91
C ASN A 53 -2.69 12.12 -15.24
N ASP A 54 -3.46 13.01 -14.59
CA ASP A 54 -4.85 12.81 -14.13
C ASP A 54 -5.08 12.77 -12.60
N ASP A 55 -4.02 12.85 -11.79
CA ASP A 55 -4.07 12.72 -10.33
C ASP A 55 -4.95 13.72 -9.55
N CYS A 56 -5.03 14.99 -9.98
CA CYS A 56 -5.91 15.96 -9.31
C CYS A 56 -7.42 15.78 -9.58
N ARG A 57 -7.82 14.68 -10.26
CA ARG A 57 -9.23 14.38 -10.60
C ARG A 57 -9.86 13.35 -9.68
N PHE A 58 -9.06 12.72 -8.82
CA PHE A 58 -9.50 11.69 -7.90
C PHE A 58 -9.97 12.29 -6.58
N THR A 59 -11.12 11.83 -6.10
CA THR A 59 -11.62 12.13 -4.74
C THR A 59 -10.70 11.49 -3.70
N ALA A 60 -10.79 11.93 -2.44
CA ALA A 60 -10.04 11.32 -1.35
C ALA A 60 -10.28 9.79 -1.23
N GLU A 61 -11.48 9.31 -1.58
CA GLU A 61 -11.80 7.88 -1.64
C GLU A 61 -11.06 7.18 -2.80
N GLN A 62 -11.00 7.80 -3.97
CA GLN A 62 -10.25 7.26 -5.12
C GLN A 62 -8.73 7.25 -4.89
N TRP A 63 -8.23 8.15 -4.04
CA TRP A 63 -6.84 8.15 -3.60
C TRP A 63 -6.53 7.04 -2.59
N ALA A 64 -7.44 6.76 -1.67
CA ALA A 64 -7.28 5.63 -0.76
C ALA A 64 -7.19 4.31 -1.54
N ASP A 65 -8.09 4.11 -2.52
CA ASP A 65 -8.06 2.93 -3.39
C ASP A 65 -6.76 2.83 -4.21
N ARG A 66 -6.23 3.94 -4.75
CA ARG A 66 -5.00 3.92 -5.56
C ARG A 66 -3.71 3.74 -4.76
N ILE A 67 -3.58 4.38 -3.60
CA ILE A 67 -2.40 4.21 -2.73
C ILE A 67 -2.32 2.75 -2.26
N ASP A 68 -3.47 2.13 -2.05
CA ASP A 68 -3.63 0.71 -1.72
C ASP A 68 -3.28 -0.21 -2.90
N ASP A 69 -3.77 0.09 -4.11
CA ASP A 69 -3.49 -0.68 -5.33
C ASP A 69 -2.01 -0.60 -5.74
N ASP A 70 -1.42 0.61 -5.77
CA ASP A 70 0.00 0.82 -6.08
C ASP A 70 0.90 0.15 -5.03
N GLY A 71 0.45 0.10 -3.76
CA GLY A 71 1.15 -0.59 -2.67
C GLY A 71 1.17 -2.12 -2.84
N ILE A 72 0.08 -2.69 -3.35
CA ILE A 72 0.02 -4.12 -3.69
C ILE A 72 0.83 -4.43 -4.95
N GLU A 73 0.74 -3.61 -6.00
CA GLU A 73 1.58 -3.75 -7.19
C GLU A 73 3.07 -3.69 -6.79
N HIS A 74 3.43 -2.74 -5.92
CA HIS A 74 4.77 -2.64 -5.36
C HIS A 74 5.20 -3.88 -4.58
N SER A 75 4.30 -4.44 -3.77
CA SER A 75 4.56 -5.65 -3.00
C SER A 75 4.76 -6.85 -3.94
N LEU A 76 3.88 -7.04 -4.93
CA LEU A 76 3.92 -8.17 -5.86
C LEU A 76 5.12 -8.09 -6.82
N SER A 77 5.48 -6.90 -7.29
CA SER A 77 6.63 -6.70 -8.18
C SER A 77 7.98 -7.01 -7.52
N ARG A 78 8.06 -6.97 -6.18
CA ARG A 78 9.30 -7.27 -5.44
C ARG A 78 9.31 -8.62 -4.75
N HIS A 79 8.15 -9.09 -4.32
CA HIS A 79 7.99 -10.28 -3.51
C HIS A 79 7.35 -11.44 -4.28
N SER A 80 7.51 -11.49 -5.60
CA SER A 80 7.18 -12.67 -6.43
C SER A 80 8.47 -13.30 -6.98
N PRO A 81 8.50 -14.60 -7.35
CA PRO A 81 9.68 -15.27 -7.88
C PRO A 81 10.27 -14.61 -9.13
N ASP A 82 9.40 -13.99 -9.94
CA ASP A 82 9.77 -13.28 -11.17
C ASP A 82 9.93 -11.76 -10.96
N GLY A 83 9.82 -11.29 -9.72
CA GLY A 83 9.88 -9.88 -9.34
C GLY A 83 11.30 -9.31 -9.31
N GLU A 84 11.41 -7.98 -9.39
CA GLU A 84 12.70 -7.27 -9.51
C GLU A 84 13.66 -7.49 -8.32
N ALA A 85 13.14 -7.86 -7.14
CA ALA A 85 13.90 -7.89 -5.89
C ALA A 85 13.78 -9.19 -5.08
N TYR A 86 13.42 -10.31 -5.72
CA TYR A 86 13.16 -11.59 -5.05
C TYR A 86 14.32 -12.05 -4.12
N ARG A 87 14.01 -12.31 -2.85
CA ARG A 87 14.88 -12.83 -1.80
C ARG A 87 14.22 -14.05 -1.14
N GLU A 88 14.95 -15.15 -1.09
CA GLU A 88 14.48 -16.38 -0.43
C GLU A 88 14.21 -16.14 1.08
N GLY A 89 12.97 -16.39 1.52
CA GLY A 89 12.59 -16.45 2.94
C GLY A 89 11.57 -15.40 3.43
N LYS A 90 11.23 -14.39 2.64
CA LYS A 90 10.19 -13.37 2.96
C LYS A 90 9.26 -13.05 1.78
N ASP A 91 9.54 -13.66 0.63
CA ASP A 91 8.90 -13.36 -0.64
C ASP A 91 8.06 -14.55 -1.08
N SER A 92 7.00 -14.27 -1.84
CA SER A 92 6.12 -15.29 -2.38
C SER A 92 6.86 -16.28 -3.26
N VAL A 93 6.45 -17.53 -3.20
CA VAL A 93 6.85 -18.57 -4.14
C VAL A 93 5.87 -18.70 -5.32
N TRP A 94 4.92 -17.76 -5.45
CA TRP A 94 3.86 -17.78 -6.46
C TRP A 94 4.26 -17.02 -7.74
N SER A 95 4.28 -17.72 -8.88
CA SER A 95 4.68 -17.18 -10.20
C SER A 95 3.53 -17.10 -11.21
N GLY A 96 2.29 -16.96 -10.75
CA GLY A 96 1.10 -16.86 -11.60
C GLY A 96 0.40 -15.51 -11.49
N ASP A 97 -0.64 -15.31 -12.30
CA ASP A 97 -1.49 -14.12 -12.20
C ASP A 97 -2.19 -14.06 -10.85
N VAL A 98 -2.30 -12.86 -10.30
CA VAL A 98 -2.96 -12.57 -9.02
C VAL A 98 -4.07 -11.57 -9.29
N ASP A 99 -5.23 -11.79 -8.70
CA ASP A 99 -6.27 -10.76 -8.62
C ASP A 99 -5.86 -9.78 -7.51
N GLU A 100 -5.11 -8.75 -7.90
CA GLU A 100 -4.50 -7.76 -7.00
C GLU A 100 -5.55 -7.05 -6.16
N LYS A 101 -6.64 -6.62 -6.79
CA LYS A 101 -7.76 -5.98 -6.10
C LYS A 101 -8.38 -6.92 -5.07
N ARG A 102 -8.61 -8.18 -5.43
CA ARG A 102 -9.17 -9.16 -4.49
C ARG A 102 -8.22 -9.42 -3.32
N LEU A 103 -6.92 -9.49 -3.58
CA LEU A 103 -5.90 -9.62 -2.54
C LEU A 103 -5.91 -8.40 -1.62
N GLN A 104 -6.03 -7.19 -2.16
CA GLN A 104 -6.15 -5.97 -1.36
C GLN A 104 -7.40 -5.99 -0.47
N ASP A 105 -8.57 -6.34 -1.02
CA ASP A 105 -9.81 -6.46 -0.25
C ASP A 105 -9.66 -7.47 0.93
N LEU A 106 -8.89 -8.54 0.73
CA LEU A 106 -8.57 -9.52 1.77
C LEU A 106 -7.60 -8.99 2.82
N VAL A 107 -6.58 -8.25 2.40
CA VAL A 107 -5.59 -7.63 3.31
C VAL A 107 -6.28 -6.57 4.17
N ASN A 108 -7.15 -5.76 3.58
CA ASN A 108 -7.93 -4.75 4.29
C ASN A 108 -8.92 -5.40 5.27
N ALA A 109 -9.51 -6.55 4.92
CA ALA A 109 -10.33 -7.32 5.87
C ALA A 109 -9.55 -7.86 7.09
N THR A 110 -8.21 -7.91 7.02
CA THR A 110 -7.34 -8.26 8.15
C THR A 110 -6.94 -7.05 9.00
N GLU A 111 -7.32 -5.83 8.62
CA GLU A 111 -7.09 -4.66 9.48
C GLU A 111 -7.81 -4.90 10.80
N ASN A 112 -7.04 -4.93 11.88
CA ASN A 112 -7.46 -5.28 13.26
C ASN A 112 -7.48 -6.77 13.63
N GLU A 113 -7.13 -7.69 12.72
CA GLU A 113 -6.89 -9.08 13.09
C GLU A 113 -5.53 -9.25 13.77
N THR A 114 -5.50 -9.26 15.10
CA THR A 114 -4.34 -9.75 15.88
C THR A 114 -4.35 -11.28 15.93
N GLY A 115 -4.02 -11.92 14.81
CA GLY A 115 -3.77 -13.36 14.67
C GLY A 115 -2.32 -13.81 14.98
N LYS A 116 -2.12 -15.13 15.12
CA LYS A 116 -0.98 -15.80 15.78
C LYS A 116 0.40 -15.30 15.31
N ILE A 117 1.14 -14.70 16.24
CA ILE A 117 2.58 -14.41 16.14
C ILE A 117 3.31 -15.69 15.70
N GLN A 118 3.72 -15.78 14.43
CA GLN A 118 4.92 -16.54 14.12
C GLN A 118 6.07 -15.74 14.67
N ARG A 119 6.70 -16.28 15.72
CA ARG A 119 7.78 -15.64 16.47
C ARG A 119 8.95 -15.40 15.51
N ASN A 120 8.95 -14.27 14.82
CA ASN A 120 10.02 -13.87 13.94
C ASN A 120 11.22 -13.48 14.82
N PRO A 121 12.44 -13.98 14.57
CA PRO A 121 13.64 -13.57 15.31
C PRO A 121 13.96 -12.06 15.23
N ARG A 122 13.25 -11.28 14.40
CA ARG A 122 13.40 -9.81 14.30
C ARG A 122 12.51 -8.99 15.27
N GLU A 123 11.59 -9.62 16.01
CA GLU A 123 10.72 -9.01 17.05
C GLU A 123 9.84 -7.81 16.63
N ASP A 124 9.95 -7.32 15.39
CA ASP A 124 9.36 -6.07 14.91
C ASP A 124 8.22 -6.24 13.89
N VAL A 125 7.89 -7.47 13.48
CA VAL A 125 6.82 -7.74 12.52
C VAL A 125 5.94 -8.92 12.93
N VAL A 126 4.68 -8.89 12.49
CA VAL A 126 3.72 -9.97 12.64
C VAL A 126 3.35 -10.52 11.27
N GLU A 127 3.35 -11.84 11.15
CA GLU A 127 3.03 -12.56 9.91
C GLU A 127 1.75 -13.38 10.09
N PHE A 128 0.81 -13.24 9.17
CA PHE A 128 -0.48 -13.92 9.14
C PHE A 128 -0.56 -14.81 7.92
N ALA A 129 -0.72 -16.12 8.12
CA ALA A 129 -1.04 -17.05 7.05
C ALA A 129 -2.57 -17.21 6.97
N MET A 130 -3.14 -16.78 5.84
CA MET A 130 -4.58 -16.62 5.65
C MET A 130 -5.11 -17.52 4.53
N ASP A 131 -6.43 -17.70 4.51
CA ASP A 131 -7.14 -18.40 3.44
C ASP A 131 -8.37 -17.59 3.01
N ALA A 132 -8.40 -17.20 1.75
CA ALA A 132 -9.48 -16.45 1.13
C ALA A 132 -10.77 -17.26 0.96
N GLY A 133 -10.72 -18.59 1.13
CA GLY A 133 -11.84 -19.51 0.87
C GLY A 133 -12.27 -19.57 -0.61
N SER A 134 -11.54 -18.87 -1.48
CA SER A 134 -11.80 -18.68 -2.90
C SER A 134 -10.49 -18.45 -3.64
N THR A 135 -10.44 -18.71 -4.94
CA THR A 135 -9.22 -18.51 -5.73
C THR A 135 -8.85 -17.02 -5.81
N ILE A 136 -7.58 -16.72 -5.54
CA ILE A 136 -7.00 -15.38 -5.65
C ILE A 136 -5.85 -15.31 -6.66
N GLY A 137 -5.30 -16.46 -7.07
CA GLY A 137 -4.28 -16.53 -8.10
C GLY A 137 -4.39 -17.80 -8.94
N LYS A 138 -4.04 -17.71 -10.22
CA LYS A 138 -3.94 -18.85 -11.15
C LYS A 138 -2.66 -18.81 -11.98
N THR A 139 -2.02 -19.96 -12.17
CA THR A 139 -0.91 -20.11 -13.10
C THR A 139 -1.43 -20.49 -14.50
N PRO A 140 -0.63 -20.30 -15.57
CA PRO A 140 -0.99 -20.76 -16.92
C PRO A 140 -1.28 -22.26 -17.01
N ASN A 141 -0.72 -23.07 -16.11
CA ASN A 141 -0.88 -24.52 -16.08
C ASN A 141 -2.13 -24.99 -15.33
N GLY A 142 -2.94 -24.05 -14.79
CA GLY A 142 -4.17 -24.36 -14.06
C GLY A 142 -4.01 -24.53 -12.55
N ASP A 143 -2.78 -24.46 -12.02
CA ASP A 143 -2.58 -24.39 -10.57
C ASP A 143 -3.20 -23.11 -10.03
N TYR A 144 -3.77 -23.17 -8.81
CA TYR A 144 -4.42 -22.04 -8.19
C TYR A 144 -3.98 -21.88 -6.73
N THR A 145 -4.24 -20.71 -6.15
CA THR A 145 -4.12 -20.52 -4.71
C THR A 145 -5.31 -19.76 -4.15
N SER A 146 -5.72 -20.12 -2.94
CA SER A 146 -6.60 -19.33 -2.07
C SER A 146 -5.86 -18.81 -0.83
N LYS A 147 -4.61 -19.25 -0.63
CA LYS A 147 -3.80 -18.90 0.52
C LYS A 147 -3.05 -17.61 0.25
N TYR A 148 -2.84 -16.81 1.28
CA TYR A 148 -2.01 -15.61 1.19
C TYR A 148 -1.35 -15.33 2.54
N THR A 149 -0.26 -14.57 2.50
CA THR A 149 0.46 -14.11 3.67
C THR A 149 0.32 -12.60 3.77
N VAL A 150 0.08 -12.10 4.98
CA VAL A 150 0.09 -10.66 5.31
C VAL A 150 1.18 -10.43 6.35
N ILE A 151 2.02 -9.43 6.13
CA ILE A 151 3.07 -9.01 7.07
C ILE A 151 2.81 -7.57 7.47
N ARG A 152 2.69 -7.32 8.77
CA ARG A 152 2.45 -5.99 9.35
C ARG A 152 3.53 -5.64 10.36
N ASP A 153 3.80 -4.34 10.51
CA ASP A 153 4.66 -3.81 11.56
C ASP A 153 4.04 -4.09 12.93
N TYR A 154 4.85 -4.53 13.88
CA TYR A 154 4.36 -4.95 15.20
C TYR A 154 3.81 -3.79 16.03
N TRP A 155 4.37 -2.58 15.88
CA TRP A 155 4.07 -1.45 16.75
C TRP A 155 2.92 -0.60 16.25
N SER A 156 2.87 -0.39 14.93
CA SER A 156 1.87 0.43 14.26
C SER A 156 0.69 -0.39 13.73
N GLY A 157 0.91 -1.67 13.40
CA GLY A 157 -0.06 -2.48 12.65
C GLY A 157 -0.09 -2.16 11.15
N ASP A 158 0.78 -1.26 10.69
CA ASP A 158 0.84 -0.83 9.30
C ASP A 158 1.23 -2.02 8.40
N LEU A 159 0.65 -2.08 7.19
CA LEU A 159 1.00 -3.10 6.21
C LEU A 159 2.44 -2.88 5.74
N ILE A 160 3.27 -3.92 5.85
CA ILE A 160 4.63 -3.94 5.30
C ILE A 160 4.61 -4.57 3.91
N THR A 161 3.98 -5.74 3.79
CA THR A 161 3.85 -6.46 2.52
C THR A 161 2.75 -7.52 2.65
N ALA A 162 2.16 -7.90 1.52
CA ALA A 162 1.29 -9.04 1.41
C ALA A 162 1.55 -9.76 0.09
N HIS A 163 1.39 -11.07 0.09
CA HIS A 163 1.64 -11.85 -1.12
C HIS A 163 0.86 -13.18 -1.15
N PRO A 164 0.58 -13.73 -2.35
CA PRO A 164 -0.06 -15.03 -2.48
C PRO A 164 0.79 -16.15 -1.84
N GLY A 165 0.10 -17.18 -1.38
CA GLY A 165 0.70 -18.41 -0.85
C GLY A 165 1.00 -19.43 -1.95
N PRO A 166 1.65 -20.55 -1.60
CA PRO A 166 2.12 -21.54 -2.57
C PRO A 166 0.97 -22.18 -3.38
N PRO A 167 1.28 -22.67 -4.60
CA PRO A 167 0.26 -23.25 -5.47
C PRO A 167 -0.30 -24.57 -4.97
N VAL A 168 -1.61 -24.72 -5.17
CA VAL A 168 -2.37 -25.96 -5.03
C VAL A 168 -2.67 -26.46 -6.43
N ARG A 169 -2.29 -27.72 -6.71
CA ARG A 169 -2.65 -28.37 -7.98
C ARG A 169 -4.12 -28.78 -7.94
N PRO A 170 -4.89 -28.57 -9.01
CA PRO A 170 -6.21 -29.19 -9.12
C PRO A 170 -6.07 -30.72 -9.18
N ASP A 171 -6.97 -31.41 -8.48
CA ASP A 171 -7.06 -32.88 -8.45
C ASP A 171 -7.37 -33.50 -9.83
#